data_AF-A0A7S2M2A8-F1
#
_entry.id   AF-A0A7S2M2A8-F1
#
_cell.length_a   1.000
_cell.length_b   1.000
_cell.length_c   1.000
_cell.angle_alpha   90.00
_cell.angle_beta   90.00
_cell.angle_gamma   90.00
#
_symmetry.space_group_name_H-M   'P 1'
#
loop_
_entity.id
_entity.type
_entity.pdbx_description
1 polymer ?
#
loop_
_entity_poly.entity_id
_entity_poly.type
_entity_poly.pdbx_seq_one_letter_code
_entity_poly.pdbx_strand_id
1 'polypeptide(L)'
;SLLCAVTLSTLRNDIEDKESLLDVYSPGSPWPAADPDKLPKDTKLRFQHRSKLVTIISYWLGLDRLPGKRNMYNVSRPLLVLGGVSDCEVQYLRMARGPYAKAELAFQWFGDFFIREHLNGSMGDVHSAIISRIVQFVSDGMLYYNQARKITFIPFPFPHAQLSVFFTLTMIPAVPFLMDQYCNNLWSGCLLSFLTVTCLVGLHEVARELENPFRNVPNEIPLCTLQAMYNETLVTMFSGYNPDFFWDPDIYNGALHAMAMSKVYQRSCSNETKNGEADRDVVGGSVKRSENVAQDATTIVDDETFRVVKELQDILAKQANEIEELERVLDAEEVEG
;
A
#
# COMPACT_ATOMS: atom_id res chain seq x y z
N SER A 1 -4.03 -5.15 0.38
CA SER A 1 -4.48 -3.79 -0.02
C SER A 1 -6.00 -3.69 -0.10
N LEU A 2 -6.67 -4.52 -0.93
CA LEU A 2 -8.14 -4.49 -1.13
C LEU A 2 -8.94 -4.55 0.19
N LEU A 3 -8.64 -5.52 1.07
CA LEU A 3 -9.30 -5.65 2.38
C LEU A 3 -9.28 -4.34 3.18
N CYS A 4 -8.14 -3.67 3.24
CA CYS A 4 -7.99 -2.38 3.94
C CYS A 4 -8.82 -1.28 3.27
N ALA A 5 -8.80 -1.19 1.94
CA ALA A 5 -9.60 -0.19 1.23
C ALA A 5 -11.11 -0.40 1.44
N VAL A 6 -11.58 -1.65 1.41
CA VAL A 6 -12.99 -1.97 1.65
C VAL A 6 -13.39 -1.63 3.09
N THR A 7 -12.58 -1.98 4.10
CA THR A 7 -12.87 -1.64 5.50
C THR A 7 -12.84 -0.14 5.76
N LEU A 8 -11.96 0.61 5.10
CA LEU A 8 -11.93 2.07 5.21
C LEU A 8 -13.12 2.73 4.52
N SER A 9 -13.57 2.21 3.36
CA SER A 9 -14.77 2.71 2.67
C SER A 9 -16.02 2.51 3.53
N THR A 10 -16.13 1.37 4.21
CA THR A 10 -17.28 1.09 5.08
C THR A 10 -17.32 2.02 6.30
N LEU A 11 -16.17 2.44 6.84
CA LEU A 11 -16.08 3.44 7.91
C LEU A 11 -16.51 4.84 7.47
N ARG A 12 -16.28 5.22 6.20
CA ARG A 12 -16.79 6.49 5.63
C ARG A 12 -18.32 6.55 5.53
N ASN A 13 -18.99 5.40 5.70
CA ASN A 13 -20.44 5.23 5.51
C ASN A 13 -20.87 5.76 4.14
N ASP A 14 -20.18 5.27 3.11
CA ASP A 14 -20.46 5.60 1.72
C ASP A 14 -21.81 5.03 1.27
N ILE A 15 -22.49 5.72 0.35
CA ILE A 15 -23.81 5.30 -0.15
C ILE A 15 -23.62 4.07 -1.05
N GLU A 16 -24.37 3.00 -0.79
CA GLU A 16 -24.14 1.68 -1.38
C GLU A 16 -24.38 1.61 -2.91
N ASP A 17 -25.16 2.55 -3.47
CA ASP A 17 -25.68 2.48 -4.85
C ASP A 17 -25.00 3.43 -5.86
N LYS A 18 -23.84 4.02 -5.54
CA LYS A 18 -23.15 4.98 -6.44
C LYS A 18 -21.73 4.53 -6.81
N GLU A 19 -21.13 5.24 -7.77
CA GLU A 19 -19.85 5.01 -8.47
C GLU A 19 -18.76 4.29 -7.64
N SER A 20 -17.86 3.55 -8.31
CA SER A 20 -16.79 2.80 -7.66
C SER A 20 -15.89 3.70 -6.82
N LEU A 21 -15.89 3.47 -5.51
CA LEU A 21 -15.13 4.22 -4.50
C LEU A 21 -13.68 3.73 -4.36
N LEU A 22 -13.32 2.72 -5.17
CA LEU A 22 -12.02 2.09 -5.21
C LEU A 22 -11.40 2.41 -6.56
N ASP A 23 -10.11 2.74 -6.55
CA ASP A 23 -9.33 3.06 -7.76
C ASP A 23 -7.94 2.43 -7.66
N VAL A 24 -7.16 2.44 -8.74
CA VAL A 24 -5.87 1.76 -8.83
C VAL A 24 -4.77 2.60 -8.16
N TYR A 25 -3.99 1.98 -7.27
CA TYR A 25 -2.78 2.57 -6.73
C TYR A 25 -1.60 2.35 -7.67
N SER A 26 -0.95 3.43 -8.08
CA SER A 26 0.32 3.39 -8.82
C SER A 26 1.49 3.71 -7.87
N PRO A 27 2.50 2.82 -7.72
CA PRO A 27 3.68 3.09 -6.93
C PRO A 27 4.39 4.39 -7.35
N GLY A 28 4.86 5.18 -6.39
CA GLY A 28 5.49 6.49 -6.67
C GLY A 28 4.54 7.61 -7.11
N SER A 29 3.23 7.37 -7.09
CA SER A 29 2.22 8.43 -7.28
C SER A 29 2.27 9.47 -6.14
N PRO A 30 1.91 10.73 -6.41
CA PRO A 30 1.89 11.75 -5.37
C PRO A 30 0.88 11.39 -4.27
N TRP A 31 1.24 11.66 -3.02
CA TRP A 31 0.36 11.43 -1.87
C TRP A 31 -0.97 12.17 -2.04
N PRO A 32 -2.11 11.50 -1.81
CA PRO A 32 -3.39 12.17 -1.83
C PRO A 32 -3.42 13.21 -0.72
N ALA A 33 -3.78 14.44 -1.06
CA ALA A 33 -3.83 15.55 -0.12
C ALA A 33 -4.77 15.22 1.04
N ALA A 34 -4.28 15.30 2.27
CA ALA A 34 -5.09 15.14 3.48
C ALA A 34 -6.08 16.31 3.61
N ASP A 35 -5.58 17.54 3.43
CA ASP A 35 -6.40 18.75 3.48
C ASP A 35 -7.22 18.90 2.18
N PRO A 36 -8.56 19.09 2.26
CA PRO A 36 -9.39 19.31 1.08
C PRO A 36 -8.99 20.61 0.34
N ASP A 37 -8.43 21.58 1.05
CA ASP A 37 -7.95 22.84 0.47
C ASP A 37 -6.67 22.72 -0.36
N LYS A 38 -5.95 21.59 -0.27
CA LYS A 38 -4.77 21.32 -1.10
C LYS A 38 -5.10 20.51 -2.35
N LEU A 39 -6.37 20.13 -2.55
CA LEU A 39 -6.79 19.36 -3.72
C LEU A 39 -6.65 20.17 -5.03
N PRO A 40 -6.41 19.48 -6.17
CA PRO A 40 -6.46 20.08 -7.49
C PRO A 40 -7.79 20.80 -7.74
N LYS A 41 -7.76 21.90 -8.51
CA LYS A 41 -8.94 22.71 -8.80
C LYS A 41 -10.05 21.88 -9.48
N ASP A 42 -9.66 20.95 -10.36
CA ASP A 42 -10.59 20.11 -11.10
C ASP A 42 -11.36 19.15 -10.18
N THR A 43 -10.68 18.57 -9.20
CA THR A 43 -11.31 17.72 -8.18
C THR A 43 -12.22 18.54 -7.27
N LYS A 44 -11.81 19.75 -6.87
CA LYS A 44 -12.63 20.65 -6.04
C LYS A 44 -13.93 21.05 -6.71
N LEU A 45 -13.92 21.30 -8.02
CA LEU A 45 -15.13 21.65 -8.77
C LEU A 45 -16.20 20.54 -8.74
N ARG A 46 -15.82 19.29 -8.48
CA ARG A 46 -16.77 18.18 -8.35
C ARG A 46 -17.60 18.21 -7.07
N PHE A 47 -17.16 18.90 -6.02
CA PHE A 47 -17.87 18.91 -4.73
C PHE A 47 -18.07 20.29 -4.11
N GLN A 48 -17.19 21.27 -4.38
CA GLN A 48 -17.32 22.65 -3.92
C GLN A 48 -18.04 23.52 -4.95
N HIS A 49 -18.83 24.48 -4.45
CA HIS A 49 -19.45 25.49 -5.29
C HIS A 49 -18.37 26.42 -5.89
N ARG A 50 -18.59 26.91 -7.12
CA ARG A 50 -17.64 27.78 -7.84
C ARG A 50 -17.30 29.07 -7.07
N SER A 51 -18.19 29.53 -6.21
CA SER A 51 -18.08 30.76 -5.42
C SER A 51 -17.72 30.45 -3.97
N LYS A 52 -16.56 30.97 -3.50
CA LYS A 52 -16.08 30.78 -2.12
C LYS A 52 -17.07 31.24 -1.05
N LEU A 53 -17.80 32.34 -1.28
CA LEU A 53 -18.80 32.85 -0.35
C LEU A 53 -19.94 31.85 -0.11
N VAL A 54 -20.43 31.20 -1.17
CA VAL A 54 -21.49 30.18 -1.06
C VAL A 54 -20.98 28.96 -0.31
N THR A 55 -19.71 28.56 -0.50
CA THR A 55 -19.09 27.47 0.27
C THR A 55 -19.00 27.84 1.75
N ILE A 56 -18.57 29.06 2.09
CA ILE A 56 -18.51 29.52 3.49
C ILE A 56 -19.91 29.54 4.11
N ILE A 57 -20.90 30.11 3.41
CA ILE A 57 -22.28 30.15 3.91
C ILE A 57 -22.86 28.74 4.04
N SER A 58 -22.58 27.85 3.09
CA SER A 58 -23.01 26.45 3.14
C SER A 58 -22.40 25.71 4.33
N TYR A 59 -21.12 25.97 4.61
CA TYR A 59 -20.43 25.42 5.77
C TYR A 59 -21.05 25.92 7.08
N TRP A 60 -21.27 27.23 7.20
CA TRP A 60 -21.91 27.86 8.36
C TRP A 60 -23.33 27.36 8.61
N LEU A 61 -24.11 27.13 7.54
CA LEU A 61 -25.45 26.57 7.61
C LEU A 61 -25.46 25.04 7.77
N GLY A 62 -24.30 24.38 7.77
CA GLY A 62 -24.18 22.92 7.85
C GLY A 62 -24.70 22.17 6.62
N LEU A 63 -24.95 22.86 5.50
CA LEU A 63 -25.46 22.28 4.26
C LEU A 63 -24.46 21.33 3.60
N ASP A 64 -23.17 21.44 3.93
CA ASP A 64 -22.13 20.53 3.43
C ASP A 64 -22.18 19.13 4.08
N ARG A 65 -22.93 18.96 5.17
CA ARG A 65 -23.11 17.68 5.88
C ARG A 65 -24.20 16.79 5.28
N LEU A 66 -24.86 17.23 4.21
CA LEU A 66 -25.87 16.45 3.51
C LEU A 66 -25.26 15.16 2.91
N PRO A 67 -25.94 14.00 3.00
CA PRO A 67 -25.42 12.73 2.49
C PRO A 67 -25.00 12.78 1.02
N GLY A 68 -25.73 13.53 0.18
CA GLY A 68 -25.43 13.69 -1.24
C GLY A 68 -24.09 14.40 -1.51
N LYS A 69 -23.83 15.52 -0.81
CA LYS A 69 -22.56 16.25 -0.95
C LYS A 69 -21.39 15.45 -0.39
N ARG A 70 -21.59 14.76 0.73
CA ARG A 70 -20.58 13.84 1.30
C ARG A 70 -20.20 12.75 0.30
N ASN A 71 -21.19 12.14 -0.35
CA ASN A 71 -20.91 11.11 -1.34
C ASN A 71 -20.12 11.66 -2.55
N MET A 72 -20.46 12.86 -3.04
CA MET A 72 -19.70 13.50 -4.13
C MET A 72 -18.25 13.80 -3.73
N TYR A 73 -18.06 14.27 -2.50
CA TYR A 73 -16.72 14.44 -1.92
C TYR A 73 -15.97 13.10 -1.84
N ASN A 74 -16.62 12.03 -1.37
CA ASN A 74 -15.99 10.72 -1.24
C ASN A 74 -15.64 10.09 -2.59
N VAL A 75 -16.52 10.18 -3.57
CA VAL A 75 -16.27 9.73 -4.95
C VAL A 75 -15.12 10.51 -5.59
N SER A 76 -14.97 11.80 -5.29
CA SER A 76 -13.84 12.60 -5.78
C SER A 76 -12.48 12.18 -5.19
N ARG A 77 -12.49 11.37 -4.11
CA ARG A 77 -11.31 10.86 -3.40
C ARG A 77 -11.46 9.35 -3.19
N PRO A 78 -11.27 8.54 -4.24
CA PRO A 78 -11.37 7.09 -4.13
C PRO A 78 -10.24 6.53 -3.27
N LEU A 79 -10.50 5.38 -2.65
CA LEU A 79 -9.48 4.63 -1.93
C LEU A 79 -8.66 3.81 -2.91
N LEU A 80 -7.36 4.05 -2.91
CA LEU A 80 -6.45 3.43 -3.86
C LEU A 80 -6.14 1.99 -3.43
N VAL A 81 -6.20 1.05 -4.37
CA VAL A 81 -5.94 -0.38 -4.19
C VAL A 81 -4.78 -0.80 -5.08
N LEU A 82 -3.79 -1.46 -4.48
CA LEU A 82 -2.64 -2.00 -5.19
C LEU A 82 -3.08 -3.12 -6.13
N GLY A 83 -2.72 -3.01 -7.41
CA GLY A 83 -3.15 -3.93 -8.46
C GLY A 83 -4.58 -3.67 -9.00
N GLY A 84 -5.30 -2.70 -8.45
CA GLY A 84 -6.67 -2.40 -8.84
C GLY A 84 -7.69 -3.37 -8.24
N VAL A 85 -8.91 -3.31 -8.77
CA VAL A 85 -10.03 -4.16 -8.35
C VAL A 85 -10.65 -4.76 -9.60
N SER A 86 -10.88 -6.08 -9.61
CA SER A 86 -11.52 -6.77 -10.72
C SER A 86 -13.02 -6.48 -10.78
N ASP A 87 -13.60 -6.48 -11.98
CA ASP A 87 -15.05 -6.27 -12.18
C ASP A 87 -15.89 -7.28 -11.38
N CYS A 88 -15.42 -8.53 -11.27
CA CYS A 88 -16.05 -9.56 -10.46
C CYS A 88 -16.03 -9.20 -8.96
N GLU A 89 -14.90 -8.73 -8.44
CA GLU A 89 -14.79 -8.30 -7.04
C GLU A 89 -15.73 -7.12 -6.76
N VAL A 90 -15.80 -6.14 -7.66
CA VAL A 90 -16.74 -5.02 -7.56
C VAL A 90 -18.18 -5.51 -7.58
N GLN A 91 -18.53 -6.46 -8.46
CA GLN A 91 -19.88 -7.01 -8.55
C GLN A 91 -20.29 -7.70 -7.25
N TYR A 92 -19.44 -8.57 -6.69
CA TYR A 92 -19.75 -9.24 -5.43
C TYR A 92 -19.80 -8.28 -4.24
N LEU A 93 -18.92 -7.27 -4.19
CA LEU A 93 -18.98 -6.22 -3.18
C LEU A 93 -20.26 -5.38 -3.28
N ARG A 94 -20.81 -5.18 -4.48
CA ARG A 94 -22.12 -4.53 -4.68
C ARG A 94 -23.29 -5.42 -4.26
N MET A 95 -23.18 -6.74 -4.47
CA MET A 95 -24.19 -7.70 -4.04
C MET A 95 -24.27 -7.84 -2.51
N ALA A 96 -23.13 -7.69 -1.82
CA ALA A 96 -23.06 -7.72 -0.37
C ALA A 96 -23.80 -6.52 0.25
N ARG A 97 -24.88 -6.81 1.00
CA ARG A 97 -25.70 -5.78 1.67
C ARG A 97 -25.11 -5.38 3.00
N GLY A 98 -24.95 -4.09 3.20
CA GLY A 98 -24.45 -3.54 4.45
C GLY A 98 -22.92 -3.44 4.51
N PRO A 99 -22.39 -2.46 5.26
CA PRO A 99 -20.96 -2.21 5.39
C PRO A 99 -20.21 -3.36 6.05
N TYR A 100 -20.87 -4.10 6.96
CA TYR A 100 -20.24 -5.23 7.63
C TYR A 100 -20.01 -6.41 6.69
N ALA A 101 -21.03 -6.77 5.91
CA ALA A 101 -20.94 -7.90 4.98
C ALA A 101 -19.85 -7.68 3.91
N LYS A 102 -19.69 -6.45 3.43
CA LYS A 102 -18.62 -6.10 2.46
C LYS A 102 -17.22 -6.32 3.03
N ALA A 103 -16.98 -5.86 4.26
CA ALA A 103 -15.70 -6.03 4.93
C ALA A 103 -15.42 -7.50 5.25
N GLU A 104 -16.40 -8.24 5.75
CA GLU A 104 -16.27 -9.68 6.03
C GLU A 104 -16.06 -10.49 4.75
N LEU A 105 -16.70 -10.12 3.63
CA LEU A 105 -16.50 -10.77 2.34
C LEU A 105 -15.05 -10.60 1.85
N ALA A 106 -14.50 -9.39 1.94
CA ALA A 106 -13.11 -9.14 1.59
C ALA A 106 -12.13 -9.87 2.54
N PHE A 107 -12.49 -9.99 3.82
CA PHE A 107 -11.69 -10.74 4.81
C PHE A 107 -11.70 -12.23 4.49
N GLN A 108 -12.86 -12.78 4.14
CA GLN A 108 -13.00 -14.17 3.72
C GLN A 108 -12.19 -14.47 2.45
N TRP A 109 -12.26 -13.61 1.43
CA TRP A 109 -11.44 -13.78 0.22
C TRP A 109 -9.95 -13.83 0.52
N PHE A 110 -9.49 -12.98 1.44
CA PHE A 110 -8.09 -12.95 1.86
C PHE A 110 -7.71 -14.21 2.66
N GLY A 111 -8.59 -14.69 3.54
CA GLY A 111 -8.40 -15.95 4.26
C GLY A 111 -8.36 -17.16 3.32
N ASP A 112 -9.30 -17.25 2.38
CA ASP A 112 -9.35 -18.31 1.36
C ASP A 112 -8.09 -18.29 0.48
N PHE A 113 -7.61 -17.11 0.11
CA PHE A 113 -6.36 -16.95 -0.63
C PHE A 113 -5.17 -17.54 0.15
N PHE A 114 -5.00 -17.21 1.42
CA PHE A 114 -3.92 -17.78 2.24
C PHE A 114 -3.98 -19.30 2.32
N ILE A 115 -5.17 -19.87 2.53
CA ILE A 115 -5.33 -21.33 2.65
C ILE A 115 -4.97 -22.00 1.33
N ARG A 116 -5.44 -21.47 0.20
CA ARG A 116 -5.14 -22.01 -1.13
C ARG A 116 -3.65 -21.95 -1.45
N GLU A 117 -3.00 -20.82 -1.21
CA GLU A 117 -1.56 -20.66 -1.48
C GLU A 117 -0.69 -21.54 -0.59
N HIS A 118 -1.10 -21.76 0.66
CA HIS A 118 -0.42 -22.69 1.54
C HIS A 118 -0.55 -24.14 1.06
N LEU A 119 -1.76 -24.59 0.70
CA LEU A 119 -2.01 -25.94 0.20
C LEU A 119 -1.29 -26.22 -1.13
N ASN A 120 -1.14 -25.20 -1.98
CA ASN A 120 -0.39 -25.28 -3.22
C ASN A 120 1.14 -25.26 -3.02
N GLY A 121 1.62 -25.04 -1.79
CA GLY A 121 3.05 -24.97 -1.48
C GLY A 121 3.74 -23.67 -1.90
N SER A 122 3.01 -22.64 -2.33
CA SER A 122 3.59 -21.36 -2.79
C SER A 122 4.33 -20.60 -1.68
N MET A 123 4.05 -20.93 -0.42
CA MET A 123 4.72 -20.33 0.74
C MET A 123 6.06 -20.99 1.10
N GLY A 124 6.45 -22.07 0.41
CA GLY A 124 7.64 -22.86 0.74
C GLY A 124 7.49 -23.72 2.01
N ASP A 125 8.60 -24.28 2.49
CA ASP A 125 8.64 -25.12 3.70
C ASP A 125 8.65 -24.27 4.99
N VAL A 126 7.59 -23.49 5.17
CA VAL A 126 7.41 -22.62 6.34
C VAL A 126 6.64 -23.38 7.41
N HIS A 127 7.16 -23.39 8.64
CA HIS A 127 6.51 -24.06 9.76
C HIS A 127 5.09 -23.51 10.00
N SER A 128 4.12 -24.41 10.22
CA SER A 128 2.69 -24.08 10.36
C SER A 128 2.37 -23.01 11.43
N ALA A 129 3.20 -22.91 12.47
CA ALA A 129 3.06 -21.88 13.50
C ALA A 129 3.23 -20.45 12.96
N ILE A 130 4.03 -20.24 11.91
CA ILE A 130 4.23 -18.93 11.28
C ILE A 130 2.97 -18.54 10.51
N ILE A 131 2.39 -19.48 9.76
CA ILE A 131 1.15 -19.25 9.00
C ILE A 131 -0.01 -18.95 9.96
N SER A 132 -0.12 -19.73 11.04
CA SER A 132 -1.10 -19.46 12.11
C SER A 132 -0.93 -18.05 12.69
N ARG A 133 0.31 -17.58 12.87
CA ARG A 133 0.60 -16.22 13.33
C ARG A 133 0.16 -15.15 12.34
N ILE A 134 0.35 -15.36 11.04
CA ILE A 134 -0.11 -14.44 9.99
C ILE A 134 -1.63 -14.31 10.06
N VAL A 135 -2.35 -15.44 10.06
CA VAL A 135 -3.82 -15.45 10.17
C VAL A 135 -4.29 -14.74 11.44
N GLN A 136 -3.58 -14.94 12.56
CA GLN A 136 -3.86 -14.21 13.81
C GLN A 136 -3.71 -12.69 13.64
N PHE A 137 -2.63 -12.20 13.02
CA PHE A 137 -2.45 -10.76 12.79
C PHE A 137 -3.52 -10.15 11.88
N VAL A 138 -3.98 -10.90 10.87
CA VAL A 138 -5.10 -10.45 10.03
C VAL A 138 -6.41 -10.38 10.83
N SER A 139 -6.66 -11.37 11.69
CA SER A 139 -7.80 -11.37 12.61
C SER A 139 -7.75 -10.20 13.60
N ASP A 140 -6.57 -9.90 14.15
CA ASP A 140 -6.34 -8.73 15.00
C ASP A 140 -6.62 -7.42 14.25
N GLY A 141 -6.27 -7.35 12.95
CA GLY A 141 -6.65 -6.25 12.08
C GLY A 141 -8.18 -6.03 12.03
N MET A 142 -8.95 -7.12 11.91
CA MET A 142 -10.42 -7.07 11.95
C MET A 142 -10.96 -6.68 13.33
N LEU A 143 -10.28 -7.04 14.42
CA LEU A 143 -10.62 -6.56 15.76
C LEU A 143 -10.53 -5.03 15.85
N TYR A 144 -9.43 -4.43 15.37
CA TYR A 144 -9.26 -2.98 15.37
C TYR A 144 -10.26 -2.26 14.44
N TYR A 145 -10.54 -2.84 13.27
CA TYR A 145 -11.63 -2.36 12.41
C TYR A 145 -12.97 -2.33 13.16
N ASN A 146 -13.31 -3.38 13.90
CA ASN A 146 -14.53 -3.43 14.70
C ASN A 146 -14.53 -2.41 15.85
N GLN A 147 -13.38 -2.06 16.44
CA GLN A 147 -13.29 -0.94 17.39
C GLN A 147 -13.57 0.40 16.72
N ALA A 148 -13.01 0.65 15.53
CA ALA A 148 -13.30 1.87 14.76
C ALA A 148 -14.78 1.95 14.34
N ARG A 149 -15.39 0.81 14.01
CA ARG A 149 -16.83 0.72 13.72
C ARG A 149 -17.68 1.09 14.92
N LYS A 150 -17.32 0.69 16.14
CA LYS A 150 -18.08 1.09 17.35
C LYS A 150 -18.19 2.60 17.44
N ILE A 151 -17.09 3.32 17.20
CA ILE A 151 -17.06 4.80 17.20
C ILE A 151 -17.97 5.37 16.10
N THR A 152 -18.03 4.71 14.93
CA THR A 152 -18.81 5.20 13.77
C THR A 152 -20.32 4.93 13.89
N PHE A 153 -20.71 3.80 14.49
CA PHE A 153 -22.10 3.32 14.51
C PHE A 153 -22.80 3.54 15.85
N ILE A 154 -22.06 3.75 16.94
CA ILE A 154 -22.61 4.05 18.26
C ILE A 154 -22.56 5.58 18.43
N PRO A 155 -23.65 6.31 18.19
CA PRO A 155 -23.68 7.75 18.37
C PRO A 155 -23.56 8.12 19.86
N PHE A 156 -23.23 9.37 20.13
CA PHE A 156 -23.25 9.90 21.49
C PHE A 156 -24.66 9.75 22.10
N PRO A 157 -24.79 9.47 23.42
CA PRO A 157 -26.09 9.25 24.04
C PRO A 157 -27.07 10.40 23.78
N PHE A 158 -28.19 10.05 23.17
CA PHE A 158 -29.19 11.02 22.71
C PHE A 158 -29.65 12.01 23.80
N PRO A 159 -29.95 11.59 25.05
CA PRO A 159 -30.36 12.54 26.09
C PRO A 159 -29.27 13.56 26.43
N HIS A 160 -28.00 13.14 26.43
CA HIS A 160 -26.88 14.06 26.68
C HIS A 160 -26.72 15.06 25.53
N ALA A 161 -26.83 14.61 24.27
CA ALA A 161 -26.82 15.50 23.12
C ALA A 161 -27.93 16.57 23.20
N GLN A 162 -29.15 16.15 23.55
CA GLN A 162 -30.29 17.07 23.72
C GLN A 162 -30.06 18.09 24.83
N LEU A 163 -29.55 17.66 25.99
CA LEU A 163 -29.25 18.56 27.10
C LEU A 163 -28.18 19.59 26.73
N SER A 164 -27.12 19.18 26.03
CA SER A 164 -26.07 20.10 25.57
C SER A 164 -26.61 21.13 24.58
N VAL A 165 -27.44 20.72 23.61
CA VAL A 165 -28.08 21.64 22.66
C VAL A 165 -29.02 22.60 23.38
N PHE A 166 -29.86 22.10 24.29
CA PHE A 166 -30.78 22.91 25.07
C PHE A 166 -30.06 23.95 25.95
N PHE A 167 -28.97 23.55 26.61
CA PHE A 167 -28.11 24.44 27.38
C PHE A 167 -27.54 25.56 26.51
N THR A 168 -26.96 25.23 25.34
CA THR A 168 -26.42 26.23 24.42
C THR A 168 -27.52 27.17 23.92
N LEU A 169 -28.69 26.66 23.52
CA LEU A 169 -29.81 27.48 23.07
C LEU A 169 -30.34 28.43 24.15
N THR A 170 -30.31 28.00 25.41
CA THR A 170 -30.73 28.84 26.55
C THR A 170 -29.70 29.91 26.89
N MET A 171 -28.40 29.59 26.77
CA MET A 171 -27.32 30.54 27.04
C MET A 171 -27.21 31.65 25.99
N ILE A 172 -27.60 31.39 24.73
CA ILE A 172 -27.58 32.40 23.65
C ILE A 172 -28.34 33.69 24.03
N PRO A 173 -29.60 33.66 24.52
CA PRO A 173 -30.29 34.86 24.99
C PRO A 173 -29.94 35.22 26.45
N ALA A 174 -29.67 34.24 27.33
CA ALA A 174 -29.42 34.52 28.74
C ALA A 174 -28.16 35.36 28.97
N VAL A 175 -27.09 35.10 28.19
CA VAL A 175 -25.82 35.82 28.31
C VAL A 175 -25.97 37.32 27.95
N PRO A 176 -26.57 37.71 26.80
CA PRO A 176 -26.87 39.11 26.50
C PRO A 176 -27.72 39.82 27.56
N PHE A 177 -28.78 39.17 28.07
CA PHE A 177 -29.60 39.75 29.13
C PHE A 177 -28.82 39.96 30.43
N LEU A 178 -27.93 39.02 30.77
CA LEU A 178 -27.05 39.17 31.93
C LEU A 178 -26.07 40.34 31.73
N MET A 179 -25.44 40.43 30.56
CA MET A 179 -24.46 41.49 30.29
C MET A 179 -25.09 42.88 30.27
N ASP A 180 -26.34 43.02 29.81
CA ASP A 180 -27.10 44.27 29.89
C ASP A 180 -27.29 44.76 31.34
N GLN A 181 -27.51 43.84 32.28
CA GLN A 181 -27.72 44.19 33.69
C GLN A 181 -26.42 44.51 34.44
N TYR A 182 -25.29 43.89 34.06
CA TYR A 182 -24.01 44.03 34.78
C TYR A 182 -23.02 45.00 34.12
N CYS A 183 -23.20 45.35 32.84
CA CYS A 183 -22.32 46.29 32.15
C CYS A 183 -22.94 47.69 32.06
N ASN A 184 -22.30 48.68 32.67
CA ASN A 184 -22.72 50.08 32.56
C ASN A 184 -22.52 50.67 31.16
N ASN A 185 -21.66 50.06 30.33
CA ASN A 185 -21.38 50.51 28.98
C ASN A 185 -21.92 49.48 27.97
N LEU A 186 -22.81 49.93 27.08
CA LEU A 186 -23.44 49.12 26.04
C LEU A 186 -22.40 48.43 25.15
N TRP A 187 -21.33 49.13 24.78
CA TRP A 187 -20.33 48.60 23.86
C TRP A 187 -19.55 47.43 24.47
N SER A 188 -19.16 47.54 25.75
CA SER A 188 -18.53 46.43 26.46
C SER A 188 -19.49 45.27 26.70
N GLY A 189 -20.77 45.55 26.99
CA GLY A 189 -21.80 44.52 27.15
C GLY A 189 -22.02 43.72 25.85
N CYS A 190 -22.12 44.40 24.70
CA CYS A 190 -22.23 43.75 23.40
C CYS A 190 -20.99 42.90 23.06
N LEU A 191 -19.78 43.44 23.27
CA LEU A 191 -18.54 42.73 22.97
C LEU A 191 -18.38 41.47 23.85
N LEU A 192 -18.59 41.60 25.16
CA LEU A 192 -18.50 40.48 26.09
C LEU A 192 -19.56 39.42 25.79
N SER A 193 -20.80 39.83 25.50
CA SER A 193 -21.86 38.90 25.09
C SER A 193 -21.48 38.12 23.83
N PHE A 194 -20.98 38.81 22.81
CA PHE A 194 -20.53 38.19 21.57
C PHE A 194 -19.40 37.18 21.82
N LEU A 195 -18.37 37.56 22.58
CA LEU A 195 -17.24 36.68 22.89
C LEU A 195 -17.67 35.45 23.70
N THR A 196 -18.50 35.63 24.74
CA THR A 196 -18.97 34.53 25.59
C THR A 196 -19.87 33.57 24.81
N VAL A 197 -20.85 34.07 24.06
CA VAL A 197 -21.72 33.21 23.24
C VAL A 197 -20.92 32.50 22.15
N THR A 198 -20.00 33.19 21.48
CA THR A 198 -19.11 32.58 20.48
C THR A 198 -18.26 31.47 21.07
N CYS A 199 -17.73 31.65 22.29
CA CYS A 199 -16.96 30.62 22.98
C CYS A 199 -17.84 29.38 23.30
N LEU A 200 -19.03 29.59 23.86
CA LEU A 200 -19.95 28.49 24.22
C LEU A 200 -20.45 27.71 23.00
N VAL A 201 -20.90 28.43 21.96
CA VAL A 201 -21.37 27.82 20.71
C VAL A 201 -20.21 27.16 19.97
N GLY A 202 -19.05 27.82 19.91
CA GLY A 202 -17.85 27.28 19.28
C GLY A 202 -17.40 25.97 19.92
N LEU A 203 -17.39 25.89 21.25
CA LEU A 203 -17.05 24.65 21.96
C LEU A 203 -18.04 23.53 21.67
N HIS A 204 -19.34 23.84 21.60
CA HIS A 204 -20.38 22.88 21.24
C HIS A 204 -20.21 22.36 19.80
N GLU A 205 -19.90 23.23 18.85
CA GLU A 205 -19.61 22.85 17.46
C GLU A 205 -18.36 21.97 17.34
N VAL A 206 -17.28 22.30 18.06
CA VAL A 206 -16.07 21.46 18.08
C VAL A 206 -16.36 20.06 18.63
N ALA A 207 -17.11 19.96 19.72
CA ALA A 207 -17.52 18.67 20.27
C ALA A 207 -18.33 17.84 19.25
N ARG A 208 -19.24 18.50 18.53
CA ARG A 208 -20.05 17.88 17.46
C ARG A 208 -19.21 17.42 16.26
N GLU A 209 -18.19 18.19 15.90
CA GLU A 209 -17.24 17.84 14.84
C GLU A 209 -16.40 16.61 15.23
N LEU A 210 -15.94 16.53 16.48
CA LEU A 210 -15.12 15.42 16.98
C LEU A 210 -15.91 14.12 17.23
N GLU A 211 -17.23 14.19 17.36
CA GLU A 211 -18.08 13.00 17.57
C GLU A 211 -18.02 12.01 16.40
N ASN A 212 -17.90 12.51 15.16
CA ASN A 212 -17.91 11.69 13.94
C ASN A 212 -16.60 11.85 13.14
N PRO A 213 -15.49 11.24 13.60
CA PRO A 213 -14.15 11.47 13.05
C PRO A 213 -13.95 10.97 11.61
N PHE A 214 -14.88 10.17 11.08
CA PHE A 214 -14.81 9.60 9.72
C PHE A 214 -15.73 10.31 8.70
N ARG A 215 -16.47 11.34 9.12
CA ARG A 215 -17.51 11.99 8.26
C ARG A 215 -17.39 13.50 8.17
N ASN A 216 -16.79 14.15 9.16
CA ASN A 216 -16.85 15.59 9.34
C ASN A 216 -15.65 16.29 8.67
N VAL A 217 -15.80 16.63 7.39
CA VAL A 217 -14.82 17.40 6.62
C VAL A 217 -14.78 18.85 7.12
N PRO A 218 -13.60 19.47 7.34
CA PRO A 218 -12.24 19.00 7.00
C PRO A 218 -11.52 18.22 8.10
N ASN A 219 -12.07 18.15 9.32
CA ASN A 219 -11.41 17.54 10.48
C ASN A 219 -11.59 16.02 10.58
N GLU A 220 -11.84 15.37 9.44
CA GLU A 220 -11.92 13.93 9.36
C GLU A 220 -10.52 13.29 9.36
N ILE A 221 -10.46 12.03 9.78
CA ILE A 221 -9.23 11.25 9.66
C ILE A 221 -8.92 11.07 8.16
N PRO A 222 -7.68 11.35 7.70
CA PRO A 222 -7.33 11.30 6.28
C PRO A 222 -7.16 9.86 5.76
N LEU A 223 -8.27 9.13 5.64
CA LEU A 223 -8.29 7.70 5.28
C LEU A 223 -7.64 7.41 3.93
N CYS A 224 -7.80 8.29 2.94
CA CYS A 224 -7.19 8.13 1.62
C CYS A 224 -5.66 8.20 1.69
N THR A 225 -5.12 9.10 2.51
CA THR A 225 -3.69 9.25 2.74
C THR A 225 -3.13 8.06 3.52
N LEU A 226 -3.85 7.60 4.56
CA LEU A 226 -3.46 6.41 5.32
C LEU A 226 -3.44 5.14 4.45
N GLN A 227 -4.43 4.97 3.57
CA GLN A 227 -4.47 3.85 2.63
C GLN A 227 -3.31 3.90 1.62
N ALA A 228 -2.98 5.09 1.10
CA ALA A 228 -1.84 5.26 0.22
C ALA A 228 -0.53 4.93 0.95
N MET A 229 -0.34 5.40 2.19
CA MET A 229 0.84 5.09 3.00
C MET A 229 0.96 3.58 3.28
N TYR A 230 -0.17 2.93 3.53
CA TYR A 230 -0.23 1.48 3.70
C TYR A 230 0.17 0.74 2.41
N ASN A 231 -0.34 1.17 1.26
CA ASN A 231 0.04 0.59 -0.04
C ASN A 231 1.52 0.77 -0.35
N GLU A 232 2.08 1.95 -0.14
CA GLU A 232 3.51 2.20 -0.35
C GLU A 232 4.36 1.32 0.59
N THR A 233 3.92 1.12 1.83
CA THR A 233 4.58 0.20 2.77
C THR A 233 4.58 -1.23 2.25
N LEU A 234 3.45 -1.71 1.69
CA LEU A 234 3.36 -3.04 1.09
C LEU A 234 4.28 -3.19 -0.14
N VAL A 235 4.32 -2.18 -1.01
CA VAL A 235 5.23 -2.17 -2.17
C VAL A 235 6.67 -2.22 -1.70
N THR A 236 7.04 -1.34 -0.77
CA THR A 236 8.40 -1.23 -0.24
C THR A 236 8.84 -2.52 0.44
N MET A 237 7.96 -3.15 1.23
CA MET A 237 8.24 -4.44 1.87
C MET A 237 8.42 -5.56 0.83
N PHE A 238 7.62 -5.56 -0.23
CA PHE A 238 7.71 -6.56 -1.30
C PHE A 238 8.96 -6.35 -2.19
N SER A 239 9.30 -5.10 -2.51
CA SER A 239 10.47 -4.77 -3.34
C SER A 239 11.79 -4.77 -2.55
N GLY A 240 11.70 -4.67 -1.22
CA GLY A 240 12.83 -4.41 -0.35
C GLY A 240 13.54 -5.70 0.08
N TYR A 241 14.70 -5.96 -0.51
CA TYR A 241 15.78 -6.63 0.20
C TYR A 241 16.53 -5.59 1.03
N ASN A 242 17.01 -5.97 2.22
CA ASN A 242 17.93 -5.10 2.95
C ASN A 242 19.17 -4.88 2.04
N PRO A 243 19.50 -3.63 1.67
CA PRO A 243 20.63 -3.35 0.78
C PRO A 243 21.97 -3.75 1.38
N ASP A 244 22.04 -3.85 2.72
CA ASP A 244 23.18 -4.33 3.49
C ASP A 244 23.10 -5.83 3.78
N PHE A 245 22.14 -6.57 3.20
CA PHE A 245 22.12 -8.04 3.21
C PHE A 245 23.16 -8.60 2.21
N PHE A 246 24.39 -8.15 2.37
CA PHE A 246 25.62 -8.85 2.00
C PHE A 246 26.09 -9.48 3.33
N TRP A 247 26.52 -10.74 3.48
CA TRP A 247 27.25 -11.62 2.58
C TRP A 247 27.52 -12.90 3.36
N ASP A 248 27.39 -14.07 2.74
CA ASP A 248 28.17 -15.22 3.19
C ASP A 248 29.50 -15.16 2.40
N PRO A 249 30.65 -14.94 3.06
CA PRO A 249 31.95 -14.82 2.39
C PRO A 249 32.23 -16.01 1.47
N ASP A 250 31.74 -17.19 1.84
CA ASP A 250 32.02 -18.42 1.13
C ASP A 250 31.18 -18.55 -0.14
N ILE A 251 29.92 -18.08 -0.10
CA ILE A 251 29.03 -18.06 -1.27
C ILE A 251 29.54 -17.04 -2.30
N TYR A 252 29.98 -15.86 -1.85
CA TYR A 252 30.56 -14.88 -2.77
C TYR A 252 31.91 -15.33 -3.32
N ASN A 253 32.82 -15.83 -2.47
CA ASN A 253 34.11 -16.32 -2.94
C ASN A 253 33.93 -17.49 -3.91
N GLY A 254 32.99 -18.40 -3.65
CA GLY A 254 32.63 -19.48 -4.56
C GLY A 254 32.08 -18.97 -5.90
N ALA A 255 31.16 -18.00 -5.88
CA ALA A 255 30.61 -17.39 -7.09
C ALA A 255 31.67 -16.59 -7.88
N LEU A 256 32.57 -15.88 -7.19
CA LEU A 256 33.67 -15.14 -7.78
C LEU A 256 34.71 -16.08 -8.40
N HIS A 257 35.03 -17.18 -7.72
CA HIS A 257 35.94 -18.21 -8.22
C HIS A 257 35.35 -18.92 -9.44
N ALA A 258 34.04 -19.23 -9.41
CA ALA A 258 33.32 -19.81 -10.54
C ALA A 258 33.28 -18.84 -11.75
N MET A 259 33.05 -17.54 -11.53
CA MET A 259 33.13 -16.52 -12.58
C MET A 259 34.55 -16.30 -13.11
N ALA A 260 35.57 -16.35 -12.25
CA ALA A 260 36.97 -16.23 -12.66
C ALA A 260 37.42 -17.44 -13.49
N MET A 261 37.03 -18.65 -13.09
CA MET A 261 37.27 -19.88 -13.85
C MET A 261 36.51 -19.89 -15.18
N SER A 262 35.26 -19.42 -15.20
CA SER A 262 34.47 -19.26 -16.42
C SER A 262 35.13 -18.28 -17.39
N LYS A 263 35.64 -17.14 -16.91
CA LYS A 263 36.41 -16.19 -17.73
C LYS A 263 37.74 -16.74 -18.23
N VAL A 264 38.44 -17.57 -17.46
CA VAL A 264 39.68 -18.23 -17.90
C VAL A 264 39.38 -19.27 -18.99
N TYR A 265 38.31 -20.05 -18.83
CA TYR A 265 37.84 -21.01 -19.84
C TYR A 265 37.43 -20.29 -21.14
N GLN A 266 36.69 -19.19 -21.03
CA GLN A 266 36.27 -18.39 -22.18
C GLN A 266 37.44 -17.68 -22.87
N ARG A 267 38.48 -17.31 -22.12
CA ARG A 267 39.72 -16.74 -22.67
C ARG A 267 40.58 -17.79 -23.38
N SER A 268 40.59 -19.04 -22.89
CA SER A 268 41.24 -20.17 -23.58
C SER A 268 40.56 -20.49 -24.92
N CYS A 269 39.23 -20.55 -24.97
CA CYS A 269 38.50 -20.75 -26.24
C CYS A 269 38.67 -19.60 -27.23
N SER A 270 38.90 -18.37 -26.76
CA SER A 270 39.11 -17.19 -27.63
C SER A 270 40.53 -17.04 -28.17
N ASN A 271 41.53 -17.67 -27.55
CA ASN A 271 42.92 -17.60 -27.98
C ASN A 271 43.26 -18.64 -29.06
N GLU A 272 42.49 -19.73 -29.18
CA GLU A 272 42.62 -20.66 -30.31
C GLU A 272 42.06 -20.07 -31.61
N THR A 273 41.16 -19.08 -31.53
CA THR A 273 40.53 -18.48 -32.73
C THR A 273 41.25 -17.24 -33.28
N LYS A 274 42.31 -16.73 -32.63
CA LYS A 274 42.96 -15.46 -33.01
C LYS A 274 44.43 -15.53 -33.44
N ASN A 275 45.04 -16.71 -33.51
CA ASN A 275 46.40 -16.89 -34.04
C ASN A 275 46.42 -17.08 -35.58
N GLY A 276 45.77 -16.18 -36.29
CA GLY A 276 45.73 -16.20 -37.75
C GLY A 276 45.52 -14.83 -38.36
N GLU A 277 46.30 -13.81 -37.98
CA GLU A 277 46.72 -12.72 -38.90
C GLU A 277 47.72 -11.72 -38.26
N ALA A 278 48.88 -11.62 -38.92
CA ALA A 278 49.97 -10.61 -39.01
C ALA A 278 49.69 -9.15 -38.57
N ASP A 279 50.63 -8.22 -38.30
CA ASP A 279 52.11 -8.11 -38.22
C ASP A 279 52.44 -6.60 -37.90
N ARG A 280 53.68 -6.33 -37.45
CA ARG A 280 54.49 -5.07 -37.46
C ARG A 280 54.48 -3.98 -36.35
N ASP A 281 55.68 -3.86 -35.76
CA ASP A 281 56.50 -2.66 -35.46
C ASP A 281 56.04 -1.63 -34.38
N VAL A 282 56.85 -0.99 -33.52
CA VAL A 282 58.29 -0.95 -33.15
C VAL A 282 58.40 -0.08 -31.86
N VAL A 283 59.27 -0.46 -30.88
CA VAL A 283 60.06 0.35 -29.90
C VAL A 283 59.36 1.40 -29.00
N GLY A 284 59.56 1.54 -27.69
CA GLY A 284 60.50 1.00 -26.69
C GLY A 284 60.41 1.84 -25.40
N GLY A 285 60.70 1.28 -24.23
CA GLY A 285 60.73 2.04 -22.97
C GLY A 285 60.64 1.18 -21.70
N SER A 286 61.80 0.85 -21.15
CA SER A 286 62.07 0.03 -19.95
C SER A 286 61.47 0.62 -18.66
N VAL A 287 61.13 -0.25 -17.67
CA VAL A 287 61.74 -0.24 -16.32
C VAL A 287 61.17 -1.36 -15.41
N LYS A 288 62.12 -2.22 -14.96
CA LYS A 288 62.24 -3.01 -13.71
C LYS A 288 61.44 -4.31 -13.47
N ARG A 289 62.22 -5.39 -13.64
CA ARG A 289 62.19 -6.76 -13.09
C ARG A 289 62.10 -6.82 -11.56
N SER A 290 61.22 -7.67 -11.05
CA SER A 290 61.53 -8.54 -9.90
C SER A 290 60.99 -9.94 -10.19
N GLU A 291 61.91 -10.89 -10.27
CA GLU A 291 61.65 -12.32 -10.30
C GLU A 291 61.13 -12.81 -8.94
N ASN A 292 60.58 -14.04 -8.97
CA ASN A 292 60.20 -14.90 -7.85
C ASN A 292 58.75 -14.80 -7.35
N VAL A 293 57.81 -15.47 -8.04
CA VAL A 293 56.83 -16.39 -7.42
C VAL A 293 56.46 -17.45 -8.49
N ALA A 294 57.39 -18.35 -8.76
CA ALA A 294 57.13 -19.59 -9.50
C ALA A 294 57.41 -20.74 -8.54
N GLN A 295 56.46 -20.99 -7.64
CA GLN A 295 56.38 -22.13 -6.70
C GLN A 295 55.16 -21.83 -5.82
N ASP A 296 54.01 -22.46 -6.10
CA ASP A 296 52.91 -22.79 -5.15
C ASP A 296 51.55 -23.09 -5.81
N ALA A 297 51.45 -23.10 -7.14
CA ALA A 297 50.22 -23.51 -7.83
C ALA A 297 50.25 -25.00 -8.24
N THR A 298 50.36 -25.90 -7.28
CA THR A 298 50.09 -27.34 -7.49
C THR A 298 49.61 -27.94 -6.18
N THR A 299 48.53 -28.73 -6.23
CA THR A 299 47.73 -29.34 -5.12
C THR A 299 46.78 -28.33 -4.45
N ILE A 300 45.45 -28.46 -4.47
CA ILE A 300 44.57 -29.62 -4.33
C ILE A 300 43.28 -29.33 -5.14
N VAL A 301 42.97 -30.16 -6.15
CA VAL A 301 41.63 -30.22 -6.77
C VAL A 301 41.19 -31.67 -6.59
N ASP A 302 40.17 -31.90 -5.77
CA ASP A 302 39.66 -33.23 -5.48
C ASP A 302 39.14 -33.91 -6.76
N ASP A 303 39.60 -35.14 -6.98
CA ASP A 303 39.28 -36.03 -8.11
C ASP A 303 37.78 -36.41 -8.13
N GLU A 304 37.11 -36.32 -6.97
CA GLU A 304 35.67 -36.53 -6.82
C GLU A 304 34.85 -35.45 -7.53
N THR A 305 35.25 -34.18 -7.39
CA THR A 305 34.54 -33.03 -7.97
C THR A 305 34.57 -33.08 -9.49
N PHE A 306 35.67 -33.59 -10.08
CA PHE A 306 35.80 -33.77 -11.52
C PHE A 306 34.89 -34.90 -12.05
N ARG A 307 34.72 -35.98 -11.29
CA ARG A 307 33.79 -37.08 -11.65
C ARG A 307 32.33 -36.61 -11.62
N VAL A 308 31.92 -35.89 -10.57
CA VAL A 308 30.54 -35.41 -10.41
C VAL A 308 30.16 -34.43 -11.53
N VAL A 309 31.07 -33.52 -11.90
CA VAL A 309 30.82 -32.57 -13.01
C VAL A 309 30.67 -33.30 -14.35
N LYS A 310 31.45 -34.36 -14.57
CA LYS A 310 31.36 -35.17 -15.79
C LYS A 310 30.06 -35.97 -15.85
N GLU A 311 29.62 -36.56 -14.74
CA GLU A 311 28.33 -37.26 -14.66
C GLU A 311 27.15 -36.32 -14.92
N LEU A 312 27.17 -35.10 -14.38
CA LEU A 312 26.14 -34.10 -14.63
C LEU A 312 26.08 -33.65 -16.09
N GLN A 313 27.24 -33.52 -16.76
CA GLN A 313 27.30 -33.21 -18.19
C GLN A 313 26.71 -34.33 -19.04
N ASP A 314 27.01 -35.58 -18.72
CA ASP A 314 26.49 -36.74 -19.44
C ASP A 314 24.97 -36.89 -19.25
N ILE A 315 24.44 -36.59 -18.07
CA ILE A 315 22.99 -36.59 -17.79
C ILE A 315 22.27 -35.50 -18.58
N LEU A 316 22.81 -34.27 -18.61
CA LEU A 316 22.22 -33.15 -19.36
C LEU A 316 22.21 -33.42 -20.87
N ALA A 317 23.31 -33.99 -21.40
CA ALA A 317 23.38 -34.37 -22.81
C ALA A 317 22.34 -35.45 -23.17
N LYS A 318 22.09 -36.39 -22.26
CA LYS A 318 21.08 -37.43 -22.46
C LYS A 318 19.66 -36.86 -22.43
N GLN A 319 19.36 -35.98 -21.49
CA GLN A 319 18.04 -35.32 -21.40
C GLN A 319 17.75 -34.44 -22.62
N ALA A 320 18.76 -33.73 -23.15
CA ALA A 320 18.60 -32.93 -24.36
C ALA A 320 18.22 -33.79 -25.57
N ASN A 321 18.85 -34.95 -25.74
CA ASN A 321 18.53 -35.88 -26.83
C ASN A 321 17.12 -36.50 -26.68
N GLU A 322 16.70 -36.84 -25.45
CA GLU A 322 15.34 -37.37 -25.19
C GLU A 322 14.25 -36.33 -25.49
N ILE A 323 14.50 -35.06 -25.20
CA ILE A 323 13.57 -33.96 -25.52
C ILE A 323 13.46 -33.80 -27.05
N GLU A 324 14.57 -33.83 -27.77
CA GLU A 324 14.57 -33.71 -29.24
C GLU A 324 13.86 -34.91 -29.91
N GLU A 325 13.96 -36.10 -29.33
CA GLU A 325 13.25 -37.29 -29.83
C GLU A 325 11.73 -37.20 -29.57
N LEU A 326 11.30 -36.72 -28.39
CA LEU A 326 9.89 -36.50 -28.08
C LEU A 326 9.27 -35.41 -28.95
N GLU A 327 10.00 -34.34 -29.24
CA GLU A 327 9.56 -33.26 -30.11
C GLU A 327 9.33 -33.76 -31.54
N ARG A 328 10.21 -34.63 -32.06
CA ARG A 328 10.01 -35.29 -33.37
C ARG A 328 8.83 -36.25 -33.40
N VAL A 329 8.50 -36.92 -32.29
CA VAL A 329 7.35 -37.82 -32.21
C VAL A 329 6.05 -37.02 -32.16
N LEU A 330 6.01 -35.91 -31.41
CA LEU A 330 4.89 -34.97 -31.41
C LEU A 330 4.62 -34.37 -32.80
N ASP A 331 5.69 -33.95 -33.50
CA ASP A 331 5.58 -33.42 -34.86
C ASP A 331 5.10 -34.49 -35.87
N ALA A 332 5.40 -35.77 -35.63
CA ALA A 332 4.92 -36.86 -36.47
C ALA A 332 3.44 -37.21 -36.20
N GLU A 333 2.98 -37.14 -34.95
CA GLU A 333 1.57 -37.37 -34.58
C GLU A 333 0.64 -36.24 -35.05
N GLU A 334 1.10 -34.98 -35.10
CA GLU A 334 0.31 -33.85 -35.65
C GLU A 334 0.14 -33.91 -37.18
N VAL A 335 0.96 -34.67 -37.91
CA VAL A 335 0.88 -34.81 -39.38
C VAL A 335 -0.02 -35.99 -39.80
N GLU A 336 -0.31 -36.94 -38.90
CA GLU A 336 -1.19 -38.10 -39.16
C GLU A 336 -2.63 -37.96 -38.59
N GLY A 337 -2.95 -36.88 -37.86
CA GLY A 337 -4.29 -36.60 -37.29
C GLY A 337 -5.18 -35.66 -38.11
#